data_AF-A0A2Z3GF88-F1
#
_entry.id   AF-A0A2Z3GF88-F1
#
_cell.length_a   1.000
_cell.length_b   1.000
_cell.length_c   1.000
_cell.angle_alpha   90.00
_cell.angle_beta   90.00
_cell.angle_gamma   90.00
#
_symmetry.space_group_name_H-M   'P 1'
#
loop_
_entity.id
_entity.type
_entity.pdbx_description
1 polymer ?
#
loop_
_entity_poly.entity_id
_entity_poly.type
_entity_poly.pdbx_seq_one_letter_code
_entity_poly.pdbx_strand_id
1 'polypeptide(L)'
;MLSLVECHDRPAQLRTDNGPEFISARLTEWCEAHGIVLHWIQPGKPTQNAYIERFNGSFRRELLDAHLFRSLAHVRQLVADWMHDYNTQRPHQALNFMTPLEFKQAA
;
A
#
# COMPACT_ATOMS: atom_id res chain seq x y z
N MET A 1 -16.61 -0.64 -0.15
CA MET A 1 -15.14 -0.66 -0.09
C MET A 1 -14.83 -0.97 1.35
N LEU A 2 -14.65 -2.26 1.65
CA LEU A 2 -14.36 -2.75 3.00
C LEU A 2 -13.13 -2.00 3.53
N SER A 3 -13.20 -1.49 4.75
CA SER A 3 -12.08 -0.73 5.30
C SER A 3 -10.89 -1.69 5.47
N LEU A 4 -9.66 -1.29 5.13
CA LEU A 4 -8.48 -2.17 5.26
C LEU A 4 -8.30 -2.69 6.70
N VAL A 5 -8.82 -1.95 7.68
CA VAL A 5 -8.87 -2.31 9.11
C VAL A 5 -9.95 -3.35 9.43
N GLU A 6 -10.98 -3.52 8.60
CA GLU A 6 -11.93 -4.63 8.72
C GLU A 6 -11.31 -5.94 8.20
N CYS A 7 -10.50 -5.87 7.14
CA CYS A 7 -9.89 -7.05 6.53
C CYS A 7 -8.59 -7.49 7.20
N HIS A 8 -7.94 -6.59 7.94
CA HIS A 8 -6.64 -6.81 8.57
C HIS A 8 -6.60 -6.13 9.94
N ASP A 9 -5.70 -6.62 10.81
CA ASP A 9 -5.44 -5.93 12.06
C ASP A 9 -4.99 -4.49 11.84
N ARG A 10 -5.49 -3.62 12.71
CA ARG A 10 -5.13 -2.21 12.71
C ARG A 10 -3.64 -2.03 12.98
N PRO A 11 -2.91 -1.21 12.20
CA PRO A 11 -1.50 -0.95 12.48
C PRO A 11 -1.35 -0.08 13.73
N ALA A 12 -0.26 -0.29 14.48
CA ALA A 12 0.10 0.60 15.59
C ALA A 12 0.53 1.99 15.11
N GLN A 13 1.14 2.07 13.92
CA GLN A 13 1.66 3.30 13.33
C GLN A 13 1.39 3.35 11.83
N LEU A 14 1.08 4.53 11.31
CA LEU A 14 0.95 4.82 9.89
C LEU A 14 1.99 5.87 9.50
N ARG A 15 2.78 5.59 8.47
CA ARG A 15 3.72 6.58 7.90
C ARG A 15 3.19 7.09 6.57
N THR A 16 3.14 8.40 6.40
CA THR A 16 2.75 9.07 5.15
C THR A 16 3.85 10.01 4.69
N ASP A 17 3.81 10.38 3.41
CA ASP A 17 4.59 11.52 2.95
C ASP A 17 3.96 12.84 3.40
N ASN A 18 4.55 13.95 2.96
CA ASN A 18 4.06 15.30 3.27
C ASN A 18 3.06 15.82 2.22
N GLY A 19 2.35 14.91 1.52
CA GLY A 19 1.29 15.27 0.59
C GLY A 19 0.12 15.95 1.34
N PRO A 20 -0.44 17.06 0.81
CA PRO A 20 -1.55 17.77 1.46
C PRO A 20 -2.78 16.88 1.69
N GLU A 21 -2.97 15.84 0.87
CA GLU A 21 -4.02 14.83 1.03
C GLU A 21 -3.87 14.01 2.33
N PHE A 22 -2.64 13.86 2.84
CA PHE A 22 -2.32 13.12 4.07
C PHE A 22 -2.07 14.03 5.28
N ILE A 23 -2.04 15.34 5.08
CA ILE A 23 -1.93 16.35 6.15
C ILE A 23 -3.34 16.83 6.61
N SER A 24 -4.40 16.15 6.18
CA SER A 24 -5.77 16.54 6.58
C SER A 24 -6.05 16.27 8.06
N ALA A 25 -6.68 17.22 8.74
CA ALA A 25 -7.14 17.06 10.13
C ALA A 25 -8.00 15.81 10.31
N ARG A 26 -8.81 15.48 9.29
CA ARG A 26 -9.67 14.29 9.28
C ARG A 26 -8.89 12.98 9.38
N LEU A 27 -7.73 12.86 8.73
CA LEU A 27 -6.90 11.67 8.84
C LEU A 27 -6.29 11.55 10.23
N THR A 28 -5.80 12.67 10.78
CA THR A 28 -5.26 12.73 12.14
C THR A 28 -6.32 12.34 13.18
N GLU A 29 -7.50 12.95 13.14
CA GLU A 29 -8.63 12.65 14.04
C GLU A 29 -9.04 11.18 13.96
N TRP A 30 -9.10 10.61 12.74
CA TRP A 30 -9.42 9.21 12.57
C TRP A 30 -8.32 8.30 13.15
N CYS A 31 -7.04 8.58 12.90
CA CYS A 31 -5.93 7.82 13.46
C CYS A 31 -5.93 7.88 15.00
N GLU A 32 -6.13 9.06 15.59
CA GLU A 32 -6.23 9.26 17.04
C GLU A 32 -7.38 8.47 17.65
N ALA A 33 -8.58 8.57 17.06
CA ALA A 33 -9.77 7.83 17.51
C ALA A 33 -9.58 6.31 17.47
N HIS A 34 -8.71 5.83 16.57
CA HIS A 34 -8.38 4.42 16.45
C HIS A 34 -7.09 4.05 17.16
N GLY A 35 -6.38 4.97 17.83
CA GLY A 35 -5.12 4.69 18.52
C GLY A 35 -3.96 4.32 17.59
N ILE A 36 -3.92 4.89 16.38
CA ILE A 36 -2.88 4.73 15.37
C ILE A 36 -1.98 5.96 15.44
N VAL A 37 -0.67 5.78 15.62
CA VAL A 37 0.27 6.91 15.58
C VAL A 37 0.57 7.30 14.14
N LEU A 38 0.27 8.55 13.77
CA LEU A 38 0.59 9.08 12.44
C LEU A 38 2.00 9.69 12.44
N HIS A 39 2.82 9.28 11.47
CA HIS A 39 4.17 9.79 11.27
C HIS A 39 4.35 10.31 9.84
N TRP A 40 4.88 11.52 9.70
CA TRP A 40 5.29 12.04 8.40
C TRP A 40 6.77 11.72 8.12
N ILE A 41 7.12 11.54 6.85
CA ILE A 41 8.53 11.48 6.46
C ILE A 41 9.23 12.80 6.77
N GLN A 42 10.51 12.73 7.13
CA GLN A 42 11.32 13.91 7.37
C GLN A 42 11.52 14.68 6.05
N PRO A 43 11.45 16.03 6.08
CA PRO A 43 11.78 16.85 4.92
C PRO A 43 13.17 16.51 4.36
N GLY A 44 13.24 16.30 3.05
CA GLY A 44 14.50 15.93 2.38
C GLY A 44 14.95 14.47 2.59
N LYS A 45 14.09 13.58 3.12
CA LYS A 45 14.38 12.14 3.29
C LYS A 45 13.46 11.24 2.45
N PRO A 46 13.53 11.31 1.10
CA PRO A 46 12.65 10.54 0.22
C PRO A 46 12.82 9.01 0.37
N THR A 47 13.97 8.55 0.86
CA THR A 47 14.23 7.12 1.11
C THR A 47 13.30 6.52 2.16
N GLN A 48 12.70 7.34 3.03
CA GLN A 48 11.68 6.87 3.98
C GLN A 48 10.38 6.44 3.28
N ASN A 49 10.15 6.86 2.04
CA ASN A 49 9.01 6.42 1.23
C ASN A 49 9.36 5.28 0.25
N ALA A 50 10.60 4.78 0.25
CA ALA A 50 11.10 3.89 -0.80
C ALA A 50 10.26 2.60 -1.00
N TYR A 51 9.63 2.08 0.05
CA TYR A 51 8.79 0.89 -0.05
C TYR A 51 7.54 1.12 -0.91
N ILE A 52 6.78 2.18 -0.63
CA ILE A 52 5.56 2.50 -1.40
C ILE A 52 5.92 2.99 -2.81
N GLU A 53 7.04 3.71 -2.97
CA GLU A 53 7.51 4.11 -4.30
C GLU A 53 7.87 2.91 -5.16
N ARG A 54 8.52 1.90 -4.59
CA ARG A 54 8.83 0.65 -5.29
C ARG A 54 7.54 -0.09 -5.68
N PHE A 55 6.57 -0.16 -4.78
CA PHE A 55 5.25 -0.73 -5.06
C PHE A 55 4.56 0.01 -6.22
N ASN A 56 4.44 1.34 -6.12
CA ASN A 56 3.81 2.18 -7.13
C ASN A 56 4.49 2.04 -8.50
N GLY A 57 5.82 1.96 -8.52
CA GLY A 57 6.59 1.75 -9.73
C GLY A 57 6.30 0.39 -10.38
N SER A 58 6.18 -0.69 -9.60
CA SER A 58 5.77 -1.99 -10.11
C SER A 58 4.33 -1.98 -10.62
N PHE A 59 3.40 -1.44 -9.83
CA PHE A 59 1.99 -1.33 -10.21
C PHE A 59 1.81 -0.57 -11.53
N ARG A 60 2.51 0.57 -11.69
CA ARG A 60 2.46 1.35 -12.93
C ARG A 60 2.97 0.54 -14.13
N ARG A 61 4.21 0.02 -14.06
CA ARG A 61 4.82 -0.67 -15.20
C ARG A 61 4.11 -1.96 -15.59
N GLU A 62 3.68 -2.72 -14.59
CA GLU A 62 3.16 -4.09 -14.79
C GLU A 62 1.66 -4.12 -15.04
N LEU A 63 0.91 -3.11 -14.56
CA LEU A 63 -0.53 -3.02 -14.76
C LEU A 63 -0.92 -1.83 -15.66
N LEU A 64 -0.61 -0.61 -15.23
CA LEU A 64 -1.15 0.61 -15.87
C LEU A 64 -0.58 0.84 -17.28
N ASP A 65 0.71 0.61 -17.46
CA ASP A 65 1.39 0.82 -18.75
C ASP A 65 1.25 -0.41 -19.66
N ALA A 66 0.96 -1.58 -19.10
CA ALA A 66 0.88 -2.85 -19.83
C ALA A 66 -0.51 -3.14 -20.43
N HIS A 67 -1.56 -2.41 -20.01
CA HIS A 67 -2.94 -2.72 -20.38
C HIS A 67 -3.67 -1.52 -20.99
N LEU A 68 -4.49 -1.79 -22.01
CA LEU A 68 -5.50 -0.85 -22.49
C LEU A 68 -6.83 -1.08 -21.76
N PHE A 69 -7.30 -0.06 -21.06
CA PHE A 69 -8.53 -0.14 -20.28
C PHE A 69 -9.76 0.14 -21.14
N ARG A 70 -10.83 -0.63 -20.89
CA ARG A 70 -12.08 -0.56 -21.68
C ARG A 70 -13.24 0.04 -20.88
N SER A 71 -13.17 -0.05 -19.55
CA SER A 71 -14.15 0.50 -18.62
C SER A 71 -13.56 0.50 -17.21
N LEU A 72 -14.18 1.24 -16.28
CA LEU A 72 -13.78 1.22 -14.86
C LEU A 72 -13.93 -0.18 -14.24
N ALA A 73 -14.92 -0.96 -14.66
CA ALA A 73 -15.09 -2.34 -14.23
C ALA A 73 -13.91 -3.22 -14.66
N HIS A 74 -13.43 -3.04 -15.90
CA HIS A 74 -12.24 -3.73 -16.39
C HIS A 74 -10.99 -3.36 -15.57
N VAL A 75 -10.80 -2.07 -15.25
CA VAL A 75 -9.69 -1.65 -14.39
C VAL A 75 -9.76 -2.34 -13.02
N ARG A 76 -10.93 -2.33 -12.38
CA ARG A 76 -11.10 -2.94 -11.05
C ARG A 76 -10.78 -4.43 -11.04
N GLN A 77 -11.18 -5.15 -12.10
CA GLN A 77 -10.86 -6.58 -12.24
C GLN A 77 -9.34 -6.79 -12.35
N LEU A 78 -8.68 -6.08 -13.28
CA LEU A 78 -7.23 -6.20 -13.46
C LEU A 78 -6.44 -5.82 -12.21
N VAL A 79 -6.89 -4.79 -11.48
CA VAL A 79 -6.29 -4.40 -10.19
C VAL A 79 -6.45 -5.51 -9.15
N ALA A 80 -7.64 -6.12 -9.04
CA ALA A 80 -7.87 -7.20 -8.08
C ALA A 80 -6.98 -8.41 -8.39
N ASP A 81 -6.88 -8.80 -9.66
CA ASP A 81 -6.06 -9.92 -10.10
C ASP A 81 -4.56 -9.65 -9.83
N TRP A 82 -4.09 -8.45 -10.19
CA TRP A 82 -2.70 -8.04 -9.93
C TRP A 82 -2.38 -7.97 -8.42
N MET A 83 -3.30 -7.45 -7.60
CA MET A 83 -3.13 -7.42 -6.14
C MET A 83 -3.09 -8.82 -5.53
N HIS A 84 -3.88 -9.76 -6.06
CA HIS A 84 -3.83 -11.15 -5.62
C HIS A 84 -2.49 -11.80 -5.95
N ASP A 85 -2.02 -11.65 -7.19
CA ASP A 85 -0.72 -12.17 -7.64
C ASP A 85 0.44 -11.57 -6.84
N TYR A 86 0.47 -10.24 -6.70
CA TYR A 86 1.50 -9.52 -5.96
C TYR A 86 1.62 -10.00 -4.50
N ASN A 87 0.48 -10.23 -3.83
CA ASN A 87 0.49 -10.59 -2.42
C ASN A 87 0.67 -12.10 -2.16
N THR A 88 0.35 -12.98 -3.12
CA THR A 88 0.28 -14.43 -2.87
C THR A 88 1.17 -15.29 -3.74
N GLN A 89 1.67 -14.79 -4.87
CA GLN A 89 2.49 -15.56 -5.81
C GLN A 89 3.87 -14.96 -6.02
N ARG A 90 4.01 -13.63 -5.93
CA ARG A 90 5.27 -12.94 -6.23
C ARG A 90 6.30 -13.07 -5.09
N PRO A 91 7.47 -13.68 -5.32
CA PRO A 91 8.54 -13.68 -4.33
C PRO A 91 9.26 -12.33 -4.28
N HIS A 92 9.55 -11.83 -3.08
CA HIS A 92 10.28 -10.58 -2.88
C HIS A 92 11.67 -10.85 -2.29
N GLN A 93 12.73 -10.47 -3.01
CA GLN A 93 14.11 -10.63 -2.52
C GLN A 93 14.34 -9.98 -1.15
N ALA A 94 13.69 -8.83 -0.88
CA ALA A 94 13.78 -8.16 0.41
C ALA A 94 13.12 -8.93 1.57
N LEU A 95 12.28 -9.91 1.26
CA LEU A 95 11.56 -10.79 2.19
C LEU A 95 12.12 -12.22 2.14
N ASN A 96 13.42 -12.40 1.84
CA ASN A 96 14.04 -13.72 1.66
C ASN A 96 13.32 -14.61 0.62
N PHE A 97 12.83 -13.98 -0.46
CA PHE A 97 12.04 -14.64 -1.51
C PHE A 97 10.67 -15.17 -1.07
N MET A 98 10.18 -14.78 0.10
CA MET A 98 8.78 -14.97 0.48
C MET A 98 7.87 -14.00 -0.29
N THR A 99 6.63 -14.41 -0.47
CA THR A 99 5.52 -13.54 -0.84
C THR A 99 5.12 -12.65 0.33
N PRO A 100 4.43 -11.51 0.11
CA PRO A 100 3.94 -10.67 1.19
C PRO A 100 3.02 -11.42 2.17
N LEU A 101 2.19 -12.34 1.67
CA LEU A 101 1.32 -13.16 2.51
C LEU A 101 2.13 -14.13 3.39
N GLU A 102 3.09 -14.86 2.82
CA GLU A 102 3.95 -15.77 3.59
C GLU A 102 4.74 -15.02 4.66
N PHE A 103 5.31 -13.86 4.30
CA PHE A 103 6.02 -13.03 5.25
C PHE A 103 5.12 -12.56 6.40
N LYS A 104 3.87 -12.16 6.09
CA LYS A 104 2.88 -11.78 7.11
C LYS A 104 2.50 -12.95 8.03
N GLN A 105 2.43 -14.18 7.52
CA GLN A 105 2.09 -15.37 8.30
C GLN A 105 3.26 -15.87 9.16
N ALA A 106 4.49 -15.54 8.77
CA ALA A 106 5.71 -15.91 9.50
C ALA A 106 6.14 -14.90 10.59
N ALA A 107 5.56 -13.70 10.58
CA ALA A 107 5.84 -12.60 11.52
C ALA A 107 4.94 -12.66 12.76
#